data_AF-A0A4Z1ACG0-F1
#
_entry.id   AF-A0A4Z1ACG0-F1
#
_cell.length_a   1.000
_cell.length_b   1.000
_cell.length_c   1.000
_cell.angle_alpha   90.00
_cell.angle_beta   90.00
_cell.angle_gamma   90.00
#
_symmetry.space_group_name_H-M   'P 1'
#
loop_
_entity.id
_entity.type
_entity.pdbx_description
1 polymer ?
#
loop_
_entity_poly.entity_id
_entity_poly.type
_entity_poly.pdbx_seq_one_letter_code
_entity_poly.pdbx_strand_id
1 'polypeptide(L)'
;MTDLKINLSSYSERFTENSVILTISNKINYIYGKNGKGKSTIAKTIKDRFFTNFNIHLFNGFEGIVGENNRSDAVALGIEINKIKTPLYKK
;
A
#
# COMPACT_ATOMS: atom_id res chain seq x y z
N MET A 1 -17.22 1.68 8.01
CA MET A 1 -15.82 2.14 8.13
C MET A 1 -15.76 3.57 7.62
N THR A 2 -15.08 4.45 8.36
CA THR A 2 -14.88 5.86 8.01
C THR A 2 -13.72 6.01 7.02
N ASP A 3 -13.76 7.06 6.20
CA ASP A 3 -12.67 7.38 5.29
C ASP A 3 -11.36 7.67 6.04
N LEU A 4 -10.25 7.21 5.49
CA LEU A 4 -8.92 7.42 6.04
C LEU A 4 -8.37 8.77 5.56
N LYS A 5 -8.05 9.66 6.49
CA LYS A 5 -7.43 10.96 6.19
C LYS A 5 -5.92 10.87 6.40
N ILE A 6 -5.17 11.29 5.38
CA ILE A 6 -3.71 11.28 5.36
C ILE A 6 -3.24 12.73 5.27
N ASN A 7 -2.42 13.16 6.23
CA ASN A 7 -1.80 14.48 6.21
C ASN A 7 -0.41 14.43 5.54
N LEU A 8 -0.24 15.15 4.44
CA LEU A 8 0.96 15.21 3.61
C LEU A 8 1.71 16.55 3.76
N SER A 9 1.38 17.37 4.75
CA SER A 9 2.00 18.69 4.96
C SER A 9 3.52 18.65 5.18
N SER A 10 4.05 17.50 5.59
CA SER A 10 5.50 17.27 5.71
C SER A 10 6.25 17.25 4.36
N TYR A 11 5.54 17.28 3.23
CA TYR A 11 6.10 17.24 1.89
C TYR A 11 5.67 18.47 1.07
N SER A 12 5.94 19.66 1.59
CA SER A 12 5.56 20.95 0.97
C SER A 12 6.18 21.18 -0.41
N GLU A 13 7.27 20.48 -0.73
CA GLU A 13 7.91 20.48 -2.05
C GLU A 13 7.11 19.68 -3.11
N ARG A 14 6.12 18.89 -2.69
CA ARG A 14 5.30 18.04 -3.57
C ARG A 14 3.81 18.35 -3.52
N PHE A 15 3.30 18.77 -2.36
CA PHE A 15 1.88 19.06 -2.16
C PHE A 15 1.69 20.50 -1.71
N THR A 16 0.81 21.21 -2.40
CA THR A 16 0.44 22.59 -2.04
C THR A 16 -0.49 22.57 -0.82
N GLU A 17 -0.58 23.68 -0.10
CA GLU A 17 -1.39 23.83 1.12
C GLU A 17 -2.84 23.36 0.95
N ASN A 18 -3.45 23.63 -0.21
CA ASN A 18 -4.82 23.21 -0.53
C ASN A 18 -4.98 21.71 -0.85
N SER A 19 -3.87 20.94 -0.85
CA SER A 19 -3.82 19.53 -1.24
C SER A 19 -3.09 18.63 -0.23
N VAL A 20 -2.80 19.15 0.97
CA VAL A 20 -2.06 18.39 1.99
C VAL A 20 -2.91 17.31 2.67
N ILE A 21 -4.24 17.42 2.67
CA ILE A 21 -5.12 16.40 3.24
C ILE A 21 -5.67 15.52 2.12
N LEU A 22 -5.22 14.27 2.08
CA LEU A 22 -5.74 13.25 1.16
C LEU A 22 -6.73 12.34 1.90
N THR A 23 -7.93 12.21 1.34
CA THR A 23 -8.95 11.29 1.85
C THR A 23 -8.97 10.03 0.99
N ILE A 24 -8.77 8.87 1.63
CA ILE A 24 -8.88 7.55 1.03
C ILE A 24 -10.19 6.94 1.50
N SER A 25 -11.09 6.68 0.56
CA SER A 25 -12.37 6.04 0.86
C SER A 25 -12.17 4.57 1.20
N ASN A 26 -13.17 3.94 1.82
CA ASN A 26 -13.20 2.49 2.04
C ASN A 26 -13.49 1.67 0.77
N LYS A 27 -13.50 2.31 -0.41
CA LYS A 27 -13.66 1.67 -1.73
C LYS A 27 -12.30 1.57 -2.44
N ILE A 28 -12.30 1.12 -3.70
CA ILE A 28 -11.10 1.16 -4.53
C ILE A 28 -10.82 2.63 -4.89
N ASN A 29 -9.60 3.10 -4.59
CA ASN A 29 -9.16 4.46 -4.88
C ASN A 29 -8.10 4.41 -5.98
N TYR A 30 -8.26 5.22 -7.02
CA TYR A 30 -7.30 5.35 -8.11
C TYR A 30 -6.55 6.68 -7.99
N ILE A 31 -5.23 6.62 -7.84
CA ILE A 31 -4.35 7.80 -7.78
C ILE A 31 -3.41 7.75 -8.98
N TYR A 32 -3.56 8.72 -9.88
CA TYR A 32 -2.79 8.80 -11.13
C TYR A 32 -2.27 10.21 -11.37
N GLY A 33 -1.26 10.34 -12.22
CA GLY A 33 -0.60 11.60 -12.52
C GLY A 33 0.78 11.39 -13.15
N LYS A 34 1.40 12.46 -13.64
CA LYS A 34 2.75 12.41 -14.24
C LYS A 34 3.80 11.86 -13.27
N ASN A 35 4.92 11.37 -13.80
CA ASN A 35 6.06 10.96 -12.97
C ASN A 35 6.59 12.13 -12.14
N GLY A 36 7.11 11.84 -10.95
CA GLY A 36 7.60 12.85 -10.01
C GLY A 36 6.53 13.64 -9.24
N LYS A 37 5.23 13.33 -9.40
CA LYS A 37 4.11 14.06 -8.73
C LYS A 37 3.68 13.48 -7.37
N GLY A 38 4.56 12.75 -6.68
CA GLY A 38 4.31 12.29 -5.31
C GLY A 38 3.47 11.02 -5.15
N LYS A 39 3.10 10.31 -6.22
CA LYS A 39 2.35 9.04 -6.15
C LYS A 39 3.02 8.01 -5.22
N SER A 40 4.31 7.75 -5.41
CA SER A 40 5.08 6.84 -4.55
C SER A 40 5.24 7.39 -3.12
N THR A 41 5.34 8.71 -2.96
CA THR A 41 5.36 9.37 -1.64
C THR A 41 4.07 9.09 -0.86
N ILE A 42 2.91 9.18 -1.52
CA ILE A 42 1.60 8.86 -0.91
C ILE A 42 1.60 7.40 -0.45
N ALA A 43 1.95 6.46 -1.34
CA ALA A 43 1.94 5.03 -1.04
C ALA A 43 2.87 4.67 0.13
N LYS A 44 4.09 5.25 0.16
CA LYS A 44 5.03 5.07 1.27
C LYS A 44 4.51 5.67 2.58
N THR A 45 3.94 6.87 2.54
CA THR A 45 3.36 7.52 3.73
C THR A 45 2.23 6.68 4.33
N ILE A 46 1.40 6.04 3.49
CA ILE A 46 0.36 5.12 3.96
C ILE A 46 0.99 3.94 4.70
N LYS A 47 1.99 3.28 4.11
CA LYS A 47 2.70 2.16 4.75
C LYS A 47 3.31 2.61 6.08
N ASP A 48 4.13 3.64 6.08
CA ASP A 48 4.92 4.05 7.23
C ASP A 48 4.06 4.49 8.43
N ARG A 49 2.88 5.08 8.18
CA ARG A 49 2.02 5.62 9.26
C ARG A 49 0.92 4.69 9.73
N PHE A 50 0.54 3.70 8.92
CA PHE A 50 -0.65 2.91 9.18
C PHE A 50 -0.39 1.39 9.21
N PHE A 51 0.86 0.94 9.08
CA PHE A 51 1.21 -0.50 9.12
C PHE A 51 0.82 -1.22 10.41
N THR A 52 0.72 -0.49 11.54
CA THR A 52 0.28 -1.05 12.83
C THR A 52 -1.22 -1.33 12.88
N ASN A 53 -2.01 -0.64 12.06
CA ASN A 53 -3.47 -0.67 12.10
C ASN A 53 -4.08 -1.41 10.90
N PHE A 54 -3.32 -1.58 9.83
CA PHE A 54 -3.77 -2.21 8.59
C PHE A 54 -2.71 -3.18 8.08
N ASN A 55 -3.18 -4.27 7.47
CA ASN A 55 -2.29 -5.13 6.70
C ASN A 55 -1.99 -4.47 5.34
N ILE A 56 -0.81 -3.85 5.21
CA ILE A 56 -0.42 -3.04 4.05
C ILE A 56 0.65 -3.77 3.23
N HIS A 57 0.35 -4.00 1.96
CA HIS A 57 1.30 -4.52 0.97
C HIS A 57 1.61 -3.42 -0.06
N LEU A 58 2.90 -3.09 -0.20
CA LEU A 58 3.37 -2.07 -1.14
C LEU A 58 4.13 -2.74 -2.29
N PHE A 59 3.64 -2.58 -3.51
CA PHE A 59 4.26 -3.11 -4.72
C PHE A 59 4.91 -1.98 -5.52
N ASN A 60 6.23 -2.01 -5.68
CA ASN A 60 7.00 -0.98 -6.41
C ASN A 60 8.02 -1.63 -7.36
N GLY A 61 7.54 -2.50 -8.26
CA GLY A 61 8.40 -3.29 -9.14
C GLY A 61 9.17 -4.39 -8.41
N PHE A 62 10.16 -4.99 -9.08
CA PHE A 62 10.90 -6.15 -8.57
C PHE A 62 11.80 -5.85 -7.37
N GLU A 63 12.28 -4.62 -7.21
CA GLU A 63 13.18 -4.25 -6.11
C GLU A 63 12.49 -4.31 -4.74
N GLY A 64 11.20 -3.98 -4.66
CA GLY A 64 10.42 -4.11 -3.41
C GLY A 64 9.99 -5.54 -3.09
N ILE A 65 10.24 -6.49 -4.00
CA ILE A 65 9.87 -7.90 -3.86
C ILE A 65 11.00 -8.69 -3.21
N VAL A 66 12.26 -8.26 -3.31
CA VAL A 66 13.41 -8.93 -2.69
C VAL A 66 13.59 -8.40 -1.27
N GLY A 67 12.92 -9.01 -0.29
CA GLY A 67 13.15 -8.69 1.12
C GLY A 67 14.58 -9.01 1.55
N GLU A 68 15.02 -8.47 2.69
CA GLU A 68 16.35 -8.68 3.31
C GLU A 68 16.72 -10.16 3.56
N ASN A 69 15.79 -11.10 3.32
CA ASN A 69 15.95 -12.53 3.54
C ASN A 69 15.80 -13.39 2.27
N ASN A 70 16.02 -12.83 1.06
CA ASN A 70 15.93 -13.56 -0.23
C ASN A 70 14.61 -14.31 -0.49
N ARG A 71 13.61 -14.15 0.39
CA ARG A 71 12.24 -14.63 0.21
C ARG A 71 11.43 -13.49 -0.35
N SER A 72 10.91 -13.72 -1.54
CA SER A 72 10.06 -12.77 -2.21
C SER A 72 8.71 -12.67 -1.48
N ASP A 73 8.30 -11.48 -1.03
CA ASP A 73 6.99 -11.30 -0.36
C ASP A 73 5.83 -11.65 -1.30
N ALA A 74 6.01 -11.48 -2.62
CA ALA A 74 5.07 -11.94 -3.63
C ALA A 74 4.97 -13.48 -3.68
N VAL A 75 6.10 -14.17 -3.50
CA VAL A 75 6.13 -15.64 -3.34
C VAL A 75 5.51 -16.07 -2.01
N ALA A 76 5.76 -15.33 -0.92
CA ALA A 76 5.13 -15.60 0.38
C ALA A 76 3.60 -15.50 0.30
N LEU A 77 3.06 -14.46 -0.36
CA LEU A 77 1.62 -14.33 -0.62
C LEU A 77 1.08 -15.46 -1.51
N GLY A 78 1.80 -15.87 -2.56
CA GLY A 78 1.42 -17.02 -3.40
C GLY A 78 1.43 -18.36 -2.66
N ILE A 79 2.31 -18.52 -1.67
CA ILE A 79 2.37 -19.70 -0.79
C ILE A 79 1.23 -19.67 0.22
N GLU A 80 0.93 -18.52 0.84
CA GLU A 80 -0.19 -18.40 1.79
C GLU A 80 -1.54 -18.64 1.10
N ILE A 81 -1.75 -18.10 -0.10
CA ILE A 81 -2.97 -18.37 -0.90
C ILE A 81 -3.13 -19.87 -1.17
N ASN A 82 -2.04 -20.61 -1.41
CA ASN A 82 -2.11 -22.06 -1.60
C ASN A 82 -2.36 -22.85 -0.31
N LYS A 83 -1.91 -22.37 0.86
CA LYS A 83 -2.25 -22.99 2.16
C LYS A 83 -3.73 -22.80 2.52
N ILE A 84 -4.33 -21.68 2.12
CA ILE A 84 -5.76 -21.41 2.35
C ILE A 84 -6.66 -22.25 1.44
N LYS A 85 -6.13 -22.82 0.35
CA LYS A 85 -6.82 -23.83 -0.48
C LYS A 85 -6.75 -25.23 0.13
N THR A 86 -7.25 -25.38 1.36
CA THR A 86 -7.69 -26.71 1.82
C THR A 86 -9.08 -26.96 1.23
N PRO A 87 -9.31 -28.03 0.46
CA PRO A 87 -10.61 -28.27 -0.17
C PRO A 87 -11.67 -28.52 0.91
N LEU A 88 -12.69 -27.65 0.97
CA LEU A 88 -13.93 -27.87 1.71
C LEU A 88 -14.84 -28.88 0.97
N TYR A 89 -14.29 -30.04 0.61
CA TYR A 89 -15.08 -31.18 0.17
C TYR A 89 -14.70 -32.39 1.00
N LYS A 90 -15.39 -32.54 2.13
CA LYS A 90 -15.56 -33.83 2.77
C LYS A 90 -16.59 -34.60 1.94
N LYS A 91 -16.20 -35.76 1.43
CA LYS A 91 -17.10 -36.80 0.96
C LYS A 91 -17.45 -37.70 2.14
#